data_AF-B7P6K5-F1
#
_entry.id   AF-B7P6K5-F1
#
_cell.length_a   1.000
_cell.length_b   1.000
_cell.length_c   1.000
_cell.angle_alpha   90.00
_cell.angle_beta   90.00
_cell.angle_gamma   90.00
#
_symmetry.space_group_name_H-M   'P 1'
#
loop_
_entity.id
_entity.type
_entity.pdbx_description
1 polymer ?
#
loop_
_entity_poly.entity_id
_entity_poly.type
_entity_poly.pdbx_seq_one_letter_code
_entity_poly.pdbx_strand_id
1 'polypeptide(L)'
;MGASLVDIIQSGVENLDSDVCLCAPDAESYTLFAGLFNPVIEDYLGGFKATDKHPLTHFGDLSTSATYYPLAGMGKKTQQQLIDGHFLFKYGDRFLQAAIATVKTKRSLPPKGGNVWGTEKDENKEDRRPGDERARGAVGA
;
A
#
# COMPACT_ATOMS: atom_id res chain seq x y z
N MET A 1 18.03 -13.12 -12.31
CA MET A 1 17.17 -13.86 -11.36
C MET A 1 16.16 -14.64 -12.20
N GLY A 2 16.06 -15.96 -12.10
CA GLY A 2 15.37 -16.83 -13.09
C GLY A 2 13.84 -16.80 -13.07
N ALA A 3 13.23 -15.62 -13.09
CA ALA A 3 11.78 -15.43 -13.21
C ALA A 3 11.27 -15.96 -14.55
N SER A 4 10.14 -16.65 -14.52
CA SER A 4 9.46 -17.19 -15.70
C SER A 4 8.09 -16.54 -15.90
N LEU A 5 7.52 -16.69 -17.09
CA LEU A 5 6.19 -16.17 -17.40
C LEU A 5 5.12 -16.72 -16.44
N VAL A 6 5.24 -17.97 -16.00
CA VAL A 6 4.33 -18.60 -15.02
C VAL A 6 4.35 -17.82 -13.71
N ASP A 7 5.53 -17.39 -13.25
CA ASP A 7 5.66 -16.63 -12.01
C ASP A 7 4.93 -15.27 -12.11
N ILE A 8 4.75 -14.74 -13.33
CA ILE A 8 4.08 -13.46 -13.57
C ILE A 8 2.55 -13.59 -13.62
N ILE A 9 2.04 -14.63 -14.29
CA ILE A 9 0.59 -14.76 -14.57
C ILE A 9 -0.18 -15.62 -13.55
N GLN A 10 0.51 -16.35 -12.67
CA GLN A 10 -0.12 -17.35 -11.81
C GLN A 10 -1.29 -16.78 -10.99
N SER A 11 -1.11 -15.57 -10.44
CA SER A 11 -2.15 -14.95 -9.62
C SER A 11 -3.43 -14.69 -10.41
N GLY A 12 -3.32 -14.23 -11.66
CA GLY A 12 -4.46 -14.04 -12.56
C GLY A 12 -5.08 -15.33 -13.07
N VAL A 13 -4.29 -16.40 -13.23
CA VAL A 13 -4.81 -17.73 -13.58
C VAL A 13 -5.61 -18.35 -12.43
N GLU A 14 -5.15 -18.19 -11.19
CA GLU A 14 -5.83 -18.72 -10.00
C GLU A 14 -7.01 -17.86 -9.56
N ASN A 15 -6.97 -16.55 -9.82
CA ASN A 15 -7.99 -15.59 -9.43
C ASN A 15 -8.48 -14.81 -10.66
N LEU A 16 -9.39 -15.43 -11.40
CA LEU A 16 -9.96 -14.89 -12.65
C LEU A 16 -10.74 -13.57 -12.47
N ASP A 17 -11.03 -13.21 -11.22
CA ASP A 17 -11.64 -11.94 -10.82
C ASP A 17 -10.59 -10.86 -10.47
N SER A 18 -9.35 -11.03 -10.90
CA SER A 18 -8.29 -10.02 -10.79
C SER A 18 -8.34 -9.03 -11.95
N ASP A 19 -8.34 -7.72 -11.64
CA ASP A 19 -8.38 -6.67 -12.66
C ASP A 19 -7.06 -6.55 -13.45
N VAL A 20 -5.92 -6.81 -12.82
CA VAL A 20 -4.58 -6.64 -13.43
C VAL A 20 -3.91 -7.98 -13.76
N CYS A 21 -4.19 -9.04 -12.99
CA CYS A 21 -3.72 -10.42 -13.20
C CYS A 21 -2.18 -10.65 -13.22
N LEU A 22 -1.34 -9.61 -13.21
CA LEU A 22 0.12 -9.71 -13.35
C LEU A 22 0.85 -9.27 -12.09
N CYS A 23 1.92 -10.01 -11.73
CA CYS A 23 2.85 -9.62 -10.66
C CYS A 23 4.30 -9.74 -11.16
N ALA A 24 5.14 -8.73 -10.93
CA ALA A 24 6.55 -8.78 -11.29
C ALA A 24 7.38 -9.43 -10.15
N PRO A 25 7.99 -10.61 -10.36
CA PRO A 25 8.78 -11.28 -9.32
C PRO A 25 10.16 -10.63 -9.06
N ASP A 26 10.65 -9.83 -10.01
CA ASP A 26 11.84 -8.98 -9.89
C ASP A 26 11.78 -7.80 -10.86
N ALA A 27 12.71 -6.84 -10.70
CA ALA A 27 12.78 -5.65 -11.55
C ALA A 27 13.08 -5.96 -13.02
N GLU A 28 13.91 -6.99 -13.29
CA GLU A 28 14.26 -7.42 -14.65
C GLU A 28 13.06 -7.91 -15.45
N SER A 29 12.04 -8.43 -14.76
CA SER A 29 10.79 -8.92 -15.37
C SER A 29 10.06 -7.85 -16.18
N TYR A 30 10.13 -6.58 -15.77
CA TYR A 30 9.54 -5.47 -16.53
C TYR A 30 10.20 -5.27 -17.89
N THR A 31 11.49 -5.59 -18.02
CA THR A 31 12.24 -5.49 -19.28
C THR A 31 12.08 -6.75 -20.12
N LEU A 32 12.26 -7.93 -19.51
CA LEU A 32 12.21 -9.21 -20.22
C LEU A 32 10.82 -9.53 -20.78
N PHE A 33 9.77 -9.14 -20.06
CA PHE A 33 8.38 -9.34 -20.44
C PHE A 33 7.68 -8.02 -20.77
N ALA A 34 8.41 -7.02 -21.26
CA ALA A 34 7.88 -5.70 -21.60
C ALA A 34 6.70 -5.76 -22.59
N GLY A 35 6.70 -6.73 -23.52
CA GLY A 35 5.58 -6.94 -24.44
C GLY A 35 4.27 -7.33 -23.77
N LEU A 36 4.32 -7.86 -22.54
CA LEU A 36 3.16 -8.16 -21.71
C LEU A 36 2.86 -7.01 -20.74
N PHE A 37 3.88 -6.45 -20.07
CA PHE A 37 3.68 -5.42 -19.06
C PHE A 37 3.26 -4.07 -19.64
N ASN A 38 3.85 -3.63 -20.76
CA ASN A 38 3.60 -2.27 -21.29
C ASN A 38 2.12 -2.04 -21.65
N PRO A 39 1.42 -2.94 -22.38
CA PRO A 39 0.00 -2.74 -22.66
C PRO A 39 -0.86 -2.69 -21.40
N VAL A 40 -0.56 -3.53 -20.39
CA VAL A 40 -1.30 -3.53 -19.12
C VAL A 40 -1.04 -2.27 -18.30
N ILE A 41 0.20 -1.79 -18.27
CA ILE A 41 0.57 -0.54 -17.59
C ILE A 41 -0.12 0.65 -18.26
N GLU A 42 -0.11 0.69 -19.59
CA GLU A 42 -0.75 1.76 -20.36
C GLU A 42 -2.25 1.81 -20.11
N ASP A 43 -2.93 0.66 -20.12
CA ASP A 43 -4.37 0.57 -19.84
C ASP A 43 -4.69 0.97 -18.38
N TYR A 44 -4.00 0.38 -17.42
CA TYR A 44 -4.27 0.59 -15.99
C TYR A 44 -3.98 2.04 -15.52
N LEU A 45 -2.94 2.68 -16.08
CA LEU A 45 -2.57 4.06 -15.72
C LEU A 45 -3.22 5.12 -16.61
N GLY A 46 -4.13 4.74 -17.51
CA GLY A 46 -4.86 5.69 -18.35
C GLY A 46 -4.01 6.36 -19.42
N GLY A 47 -3.09 5.61 -20.05
CA GLY A 47 -2.29 6.05 -21.19
C GLY A 47 -0.81 6.31 -20.89
N PHE A 48 -0.25 5.78 -19.80
CA PHE A 48 1.18 5.88 -19.50
C PHE A 48 2.00 5.01 -20.45
N LYS A 49 2.66 5.63 -21.43
CA LYS A 49 3.35 4.93 -22.51
C LYS A 49 4.71 4.43 -22.05
N ALA A 50 5.23 3.41 -22.74
CA ALA A 50 6.58 2.90 -22.50
C ALA A 50 7.70 3.96 -22.67
N THR A 51 7.42 5.06 -23.38
CA THR A 51 8.33 6.19 -23.56
C THR A 51 8.27 7.21 -22.43
N ASP A 52 7.20 7.17 -21.63
CA ASP A 52 6.96 8.14 -20.57
C ASP A 52 7.85 7.82 -19.36
N LYS A 53 8.24 8.87 -18.63
CA LYS A 53 9.05 8.74 -17.43
C LYS A 53 8.25 9.21 -16.24
N HIS A 54 8.29 8.43 -15.15
CA HIS A 54 7.69 8.84 -13.89
C HIS A 54 8.28 10.19 -13.45
N PRO A 55 7.45 11.14 -12.98
CA PRO A 55 7.96 12.42 -12.48
C PRO A 55 8.90 12.21 -11.28
N LEU A 56 9.74 13.21 -11.01
CA LEU A 56 10.58 13.19 -9.81
C LEU A 56 9.71 13.18 -8.55
N THR A 57 10.18 12.46 -7.54
CA THR A 57 9.48 12.32 -6.26
C THR A 57 9.26 13.69 -5.60
N HIS A 58 8.01 14.02 -5.30
CA HIS A 58 7.65 15.26 -4.62
C HIS A 58 6.50 15.00 -3.64
N PHE A 59 6.75 15.16 -2.34
CA PHE A 59 5.82 14.77 -1.28
C PHE A 59 4.91 15.91 -0.77
N GLY A 60 5.07 17.14 -1.29
CA GLY A 60 4.38 18.32 -0.75
C GLY A 60 5.02 18.82 0.55
N ASP A 61 4.32 19.70 1.27
CA ASP A 61 4.79 20.22 2.56
C ASP A 61 4.57 19.19 3.68
N LEU A 62 5.64 18.85 4.41
CA LEU A 62 5.69 17.75 5.37
C LEU A 62 5.88 18.31 6.79
N SER A 63 4.79 18.54 7.53
CA SER A 63 4.84 19.06 8.90
C SER A 63 4.42 18.07 10.00
N THR A 64 4.46 16.76 9.75
CA THR A 64 3.87 15.74 10.66
C THR A 64 4.91 14.81 11.30
N SER A 65 4.83 14.63 12.62
CA SER A 65 5.57 13.60 13.38
C SER A 65 4.79 12.28 13.41
N ALA A 66 5.48 11.13 13.21
CA ALA A 66 4.86 9.80 13.16
C ALA A 66 5.54 8.80 14.10
N THR A 67 4.78 7.79 14.55
CA THR A 67 5.22 6.72 15.45
C THR A 67 5.24 5.38 14.70
N TYR A 68 6.28 4.57 14.95
CA TYR A 68 6.51 3.28 14.31
C TYR A 68 6.00 2.11 15.15
N TYR A 69 5.17 1.25 14.54
CA TYR A 69 4.61 0.05 15.19
C TYR A 69 5.10 -1.23 14.48
N PRO A 70 6.09 -1.96 15.05
CA PRO A 70 6.54 -3.22 14.47
C PRO A 70 5.47 -4.31 14.62
N LEU A 71 5.26 -5.15 13.59
CA LEU A 71 4.33 -6.28 13.72
C LEU A 71 4.90 -7.43 14.56
N ALA A 72 6.23 -7.52 14.65
CA ALA A 72 6.89 -8.50 15.48
C ALA A 72 6.59 -8.21 16.97
N GLY A 73 5.85 -9.12 17.62
CA GLY A 73 5.44 -8.97 19.02
C GLY A 73 4.15 -8.17 19.25
N MET A 74 3.47 -7.71 18.18
CA MET A 74 2.18 -7.04 18.31
C MET A 74 1.09 -8.00 18.80
N GLY A 75 0.32 -7.60 19.82
CA GLY A 75 -0.80 -8.40 20.31
C GLY A 75 -1.93 -8.50 19.31
N LYS A 76 -2.57 -9.68 19.19
CA LYS A 76 -3.68 -9.93 18.23
C LYS A 76 -4.84 -8.93 18.37
N LYS A 77 -5.11 -8.45 19.59
CA LYS A 77 -6.16 -7.45 19.86
C LYS A 77 -5.82 -6.10 19.22
N THR A 78 -4.60 -5.61 19.43
CA THR A 78 -4.10 -4.36 18.82
C THR A 78 -4.03 -4.50 17.31
N GLN A 79 -3.59 -5.67 16.82
CA GLN A 79 -3.56 -5.97 15.39
C GLN A 79 -4.97 -5.86 14.77
N GLN A 80 -5.98 -6.46 15.40
CA GLN A 80 -7.35 -6.40 14.91
C GLN A 80 -7.91 -4.97 14.96
N GLN A 81 -7.63 -4.21 16.02
CA GLN A 81 -8.05 -2.81 16.12
C GLN A 81 -7.44 -1.93 15.03
N LEU A 82 -6.17 -2.14 14.68
CA LEU A 82 -5.53 -1.41 13.59
C LEU A 82 -6.07 -1.84 12.22
N ILE A 83 -6.42 -3.11 12.04
CA ILE A 83 -7.08 -3.60 10.82
C ILE A 83 -8.46 -2.95 10.67
N ASP A 84 -9.27 -2.98 11.73
CA ASP A 84 -10.62 -2.42 11.75
C ASP A 84 -10.60 -0.89 11.61
N GLY A 85 -9.58 -0.23 12.18
CA GLY A 85 -9.33 1.20 12.03
C GLY A 85 -8.75 1.60 10.68
N HIS A 86 -8.60 0.67 9.72
CA HIS A 86 -8.00 0.90 8.40
C HIS A 86 -6.54 1.40 8.42
N PHE A 87 -5.81 1.13 9.51
CA PHE A 87 -4.40 1.49 9.67
C PHE A 87 -3.44 0.34 9.35
N LEU A 88 -3.91 -0.92 9.47
CA LEU A 88 -3.09 -2.11 9.25
C LEU A 88 -3.66 -2.99 8.14
N PHE A 89 -2.76 -3.44 7.25
CA PHE A 89 -3.08 -4.39 6.20
C PHE A 89 -3.63 -5.70 6.78
N LYS A 90 -4.67 -6.23 6.12
CA LYS A 90 -5.21 -7.56 6.44
C LYS A 90 -4.19 -8.63 6.05
N TYR A 91 -4.05 -9.65 6.90
CA TYR A 91 -3.25 -10.83 6.56
C TYR A 91 -4.05 -11.77 5.65
N GLY A 92 -3.38 -12.35 4.65
CA GLY A 92 -3.96 -13.43 3.85
C GLY A 92 -4.69 -12.98 2.58
N ASP A 93 -4.29 -11.87 1.95
CA ASP A 93 -4.75 -11.55 0.61
C ASP A 93 -4.48 -12.72 -0.36
N ARG A 94 -5.53 -13.24 -1.00
CA ARG A 94 -5.44 -14.43 -1.85
C ARG A 94 -4.63 -14.19 -3.13
N PHE A 95 -4.63 -12.98 -3.67
CA PHE A 95 -3.88 -12.63 -4.88
C PHE A 95 -2.38 -12.62 -4.59
N LEU A 96 -2.00 -12.04 -3.44
CA LEU A 96 -0.62 -12.07 -2.97
C LEU A 96 -0.17 -13.49 -2.61
N GLN A 97 -1.04 -14.31 -2.03
CA GLN A 97 -0.72 -15.71 -1.75
C GLN A 97 -0.41 -16.49 -3.04
N ALA A 98 -1.25 -16.36 -4.07
CA ALA A 98 -1.08 -17.01 -5.36
C ALA A 98 0.22 -16.56 -6.06
N ALA A 99 0.47 -15.24 -6.12
CA ALA A 99 1.69 -14.67 -6.72
C ALA A 99 2.97 -15.14 -6.01
N ILE A 100 2.92 -15.26 -4.68
CA ILE A 100 4.08 -15.65 -3.87
C ILE A 100 4.26 -17.17 -3.86
N ALA A 101 3.20 -17.97 -4.00
CA ALA A 101 3.27 -19.43 -3.97
C ALA A 101 4.20 -19.99 -5.06
N THR A 102 4.15 -19.45 -6.28
CA THR A 102 5.05 -19.81 -7.38
C THR A 102 6.50 -19.46 -7.08
N VAL A 103 6.76 -18.26 -6.53
CA VAL A 103 8.12 -17.82 -6.18
C VAL A 103 8.71 -18.63 -5.01
N LYS A 104 7.89 -19.01 -4.01
CA LYS A 104 8.30 -19.82 -2.84
C LYS A 104 8.82 -21.20 -3.21
N THR A 105 8.38 -21.78 -4.32
CA THR A 105 8.92 -23.08 -4.77
C THR A 105 10.37 -23.00 -5.25
N LYS A 106 10.88 -21.80 -5.56
CA LYS A 106 12.23 -21.57 -6.09
C LYS A 106 13.12 -20.67 -5.21
N ARG A 107 12.59 -20.10 -4.11
CA ARG A 107 13.34 -19.21 -3.19
C ARG A 107 12.89 -19.39 -1.74
N SER A 108 13.84 -19.32 -0.80
CA SER A 108 13.51 -19.09 0.61
C SER A 108 13.11 -17.62 0.79
N LEU A 109 11.92 -17.38 1.31
CA LEU A 109 11.52 -16.03 1.72
C LEU A 109 12.11 -15.70 3.09
N PRO A 110 12.46 -14.44 3.36
CA PRO A 110 12.80 -14.01 4.71
C PRO A 110 11.61 -14.25 5.65
N PRO A 111 11.87 -14.60 6.93
CA PRO A 111 10.80 -14.83 7.89
C PRO A 111 10.01 -13.54 8.12
N LYS A 112 8.69 -13.73 8.31
CA LYS A 112 7.67 -12.74 8.69
C LYS A 112 8.22 -11.35 9.07
N GLY A 113 8.09 -10.38 8.16
CA GLY A 113 8.46 -8.99 8.40
C GLY A 113 7.52 -8.06 7.64
N GLY A 114 6.62 -7.40 8.36
CA GLY A 114 5.82 -6.27 7.89
C GLY A 114 5.70 -5.28 9.05
N ASN A 115 5.46 -4.01 8.77
CA ASN A 115 5.37 -2.95 9.80
C ASN A 115 4.29 -1.95 9.40
N VAL A 116 3.76 -1.19 10.37
CA VAL A 116 2.84 -0.07 10.13
C VAL A 116 3.33 1.20 10.82
N TRP A 117 3.16 2.33 10.16
CA TRP A 117 3.43 3.66 10.67
C TRP A 117 2.12 4.41 10.85
N GLY A 118 1.96 5.13 11.96
CA GLY A 118 0.77 5.93 12.23
C GLY A 118 1.12 7.20 13.00
N THR A 119 0.35 8.26 12.80
CA THR A 119 0.40 9.47 13.64
C THR A 119 -0.61 9.31 14.77
N GLU A 120 -0.22 9.61 16.00
CA GLU A 120 -1.14 9.60 17.14
C GLU A 120 -2.25 10.64 16.91
N LYS A 121 -3.52 10.28 17.15
CA LYS A 121 -4.59 11.28 17.21
C LYS A 121 -4.48 11.95 18.56
N ASP A 122 -4.15 13.24 18.58
CA ASP A 122 -4.29 14.07 19.78
C ASP A 122 -5.77 14.11 20.18
N GLU A 123 -6.19 13.23 21.10
CA GLU A 123 -7.55 13.21 21.65
C GLU A 123 -7.90 14.50 22.43
N ASN A 124 -6.92 15.39 22.63
CA ASN A 124 -7.05 16.62 23.40
C ASN A 124 -7.06 17.91 22.55
N LYS A 125 -7.17 17.79 21.22
CA LYS A 125 -7.38 18.94 20.33
C LYS A 125 -8.85 18.99 19.92
N GLU A 126 -9.66 19.65 20.73
CA GLU A 126 -11.03 20.00 20.37
C GLU A 126 -11.02 20.71 19.01
N ASP A 127 -11.83 20.22 18.06
CA ASP A 127 -12.00 20.73 16.70
C ASP A 127 -12.44 22.21 16.71
N ARG A 128 -11.51 23.11 16.98
CA ARG A 128 -11.75 24.55 16.83
C ARG A 128 -11.66 24.88 15.35
N ARG A 129 -12.84 24.82 14.70
CA ARG A 129 -13.04 25.42 13.38
C ARG A 129 -12.69 26.91 13.46
N PRO A 130 -11.83 27.44 12.57
CA PRO A 130 -11.54 28.86 12.54
C PRO A 130 -12.78 29.60 12.01
N GLY A 131 -13.56 30.19 12.93
CA GLY A 131 -14.78 30.92 12.56
C GLY A 131 -15.75 31.26 13.70
N ASP A 132 -15.67 30.61 14.86
CA ASP A 132 -16.56 30.91 16.00
C ASP A 132 -16.01 31.99 16.94
N GLU A 133 -15.79 33.21 16.43
CA GLU A 133 -15.74 34.42 17.27
C GLU A 133 -17.15 35.05 17.28
N ARG A 134 -18.01 34.50 18.13
CA ARG A 134 -19.39 34.98 18.26
C ARG A 134 -19.39 36.33 18.98
N ALA A 135 -19.73 37.38 18.24
CA ALA A 135 -20.22 38.63 18.77
C ALA A 135 -21.33 38.40 19.81
N ARG A 136 -21.04 38.70 21.08
CA ARG A 136 -22.02 39.14 22.09
C ARG A 136 -21.34 40.15 23.02
N GLY A 137 -21.62 41.43 22.78
CA GLY A 137 -21.31 42.50 23.72
C GLY A 137 -22.24 42.49 24.93
N ALA A 138 -21.71 43.10 26.01
CA ALA A 138 -22.37 43.86 27.09
C ALA A 138 -23.51 43.23 27.90
N VAL A 139 -23.24 42.96 29.19
CA VAL A 139 -23.91 43.35 30.46
C VAL A 139 -22.90 42.96 31.56
N GLY A 140 -22.37 43.75 32.50
CA GLY A 140 -22.87 44.83 33.33
C GLY A 140 -22.65 44.41 34.80
N ALA A 141 -21.72 45.06 35.51
CA ALA A 141 -21.64 45.22 36.97
C ALA A 141 -20.68 46.39 37.28
#